data_AF-A0A947XK99-F1
#
_entry.id   AF-A0A947XK99-F1
#
_cell.length_a   1.000
_cell.length_b   1.000
_cell.length_c   1.000
_cell.angle_alpha   90.00
_cell.angle_beta   90.00
_cell.angle_gamma   90.00
#
_symmetry.space_group_name_H-M   'P 1'
#
loop_
_entity.id
_entity.type
_entity.pdbx_description
1 polymer ?
#
loop_
_entity_poly.entity_id
_entity_poly.type
_entity_poly.pdbx_seq_one_letter_code
_entity_poly.pdbx_strand_id
1 'polypeptide(L)'
;MQCPECNHTPLAGSQPDPSRCPECGIFYQKALELRKARELAAHPQLAAGKPADNAVSANVKAAMAEYRGAQPVVVLDVNMSFSSMVVFMIKWALASIPALLILMGIGIFLVLAAGFGGR
;
A
#
# COMPACT_ATOMS: atom_id res chain seq x y z
N MET A 1 -8.62 -28.23 6.40
CA MET A 1 -7.20 -27.92 6.68
C MET A 1 -6.39 -29.10 6.15
N GLN A 2 -5.57 -28.92 5.10
CA GLN A 2 -4.80 -30.02 4.51
C GLN A 2 -3.72 -30.51 5.48
N CYS A 3 -3.53 -31.82 5.59
CA CYS A 3 -2.44 -32.39 6.38
C CYS A 3 -1.09 -31.94 5.78
N PRO A 4 -0.18 -31.29 6.52
CA PRO A 4 1.06 -30.75 5.96
C PRO A 4 2.10 -31.82 5.58
N GLU A 5 1.83 -33.09 5.89
CA GLU A 5 2.71 -34.23 5.63
C GLU A 5 2.25 -35.05 4.41
N CYS A 6 0.95 -35.32 4.27
CA CYS A 6 0.40 -36.10 3.15
C CYS A 6 -0.57 -35.31 2.24
N ASN A 7 -0.75 -34.01 2.47
CA ASN A 7 -1.66 -33.12 1.74
C ASN A 7 -3.13 -33.57 1.66
N HIS A 8 -3.54 -34.56 2.45
CA HIS A 8 -4.91 -35.05 2.48
C HIS A 8 -5.85 -34.01 3.14
N THR A 9 -6.99 -33.75 2.50
CA THR A 9 -8.02 -32.85 3.02
C THR A 9 -9.09 -33.67 3.73
N PRO A 10 -9.22 -33.61 5.07
CA PRO A 10 -10.24 -34.39 5.77
C PRO A 10 -11.64 -33.84 5.46
N LEU A 11 -12.55 -34.73 5.07
CA LEU A 11 -13.98 -34.44 4.90
C LEU A 11 -14.65 -34.45 6.27
N ALA A 12 -15.39 -33.40 6.61
CA ALA A 12 -15.99 -33.25 7.93
C ALA A 12 -17.03 -34.35 8.19
N GLY A 13 -16.78 -35.23 9.17
CA GLY A 13 -17.81 -36.12 9.72
C GLY A 13 -17.50 -37.62 9.83
N SER A 14 -16.33 -38.12 9.40
CA SER A 14 -16.01 -39.56 9.46
C SER A 14 -14.62 -39.87 10.02
N GLN A 15 -14.22 -39.21 11.12
CA GLN A 15 -12.91 -39.39 11.74
C GLN A 15 -13.01 -40.36 12.95
N PRO A 16 -12.39 -41.55 12.92
CA PRO A 16 -12.40 -42.48 14.06
C PRO A 16 -11.58 -41.99 15.26
N ASP A 17 -10.64 -41.05 15.06
CA ASP A 17 -9.93 -40.33 16.14
C ASP A 17 -9.66 -38.86 15.73
N PRO A 18 -10.15 -37.84 16.47
CA PRO A 18 -10.09 -36.44 16.07
C PRO A 18 -8.68 -35.84 15.92
N SER A 19 -7.66 -36.49 16.48
CA SER A 19 -6.29 -35.96 16.61
C SER A 19 -5.27 -36.57 15.65
N ARG A 20 -5.64 -37.60 14.88
CA ARG A 20 -4.72 -38.37 14.01
C ARG A 20 -5.19 -38.37 12.55
N CYS A 21 -4.25 -38.18 11.63
CA CYS A 21 -4.54 -38.30 10.19
C CYS A 21 -4.79 -39.77 9.82
N PRO A 22 -5.88 -40.10 9.11
CA PRO A 22 -6.26 -41.48 8.80
C PRO A 22 -5.34 -42.12 7.74
N GLU A 23 -4.63 -41.30 6.96
CA GLU A 23 -3.79 -41.75 5.85
C GLU A 23 -2.33 -41.94 6.25
N CYS A 24 -1.76 -41.00 7.02
CA CYS A 24 -0.34 -41.01 7.38
C CYS A 24 -0.08 -41.25 8.88
N GLY A 25 -1.13 -41.40 9.70
CA GLY A 25 -0.99 -41.80 11.11
C GLY A 25 -0.36 -40.77 12.05
N ILE A 26 0.02 -39.58 11.55
CA ILE A 26 0.61 -38.51 12.36
C ILE A 26 -0.45 -37.68 13.11
N PHE A 27 -0.03 -37.09 14.22
CA PHE A 27 -0.87 -36.19 15.01
C PHE A 27 -0.93 -34.80 14.38
N TYR A 28 -2.13 -34.36 14.02
CA TYR A 28 -2.35 -33.04 13.40
C TYR A 28 -1.82 -31.90 14.28
N GLN A 29 -1.99 -32.01 15.60
CA GLN A 29 -1.51 -31.01 16.56
C GLN A 29 0.01 -30.83 16.45
N LYS A 30 0.79 -31.93 16.51
CA LYS A 30 2.25 -31.89 16.45
C LYS A 30 2.77 -31.29 15.13
N ALA A 31 2.15 -31.65 14.01
CA ALA A 31 2.55 -31.13 12.70
C ALA A 31 2.26 -29.63 12.54
N LEU A 32 1.17 -29.15 13.15
CA LEU A 32 0.79 -27.74 13.13
C LEU A 32 1.73 -26.89 14.00
N GLU A 33 2.16 -27.39 15.15
CA GLU A 33 3.11 -26.70 16.03
C GLU A 33 4.51 -26.58 15.42
N LEU A 34 5.00 -27.61 14.74
CA LEU A 34 6.27 -27.57 14.01
C LEU A 34 6.28 -26.51 12.90
N ARG A 35 5.15 -26.35 12.18
CA ARG A 35 5.00 -25.30 11.17
C ARG A 35 4.98 -23.92 11.80
N LYS A 36 4.21 -23.72 12.87
CA LYS A 36 4.21 -22.47 13.64
C LYS A 36 5.60 -22.13 14.14
N ALA A 37 6.32 -23.08 14.74
CA ALA A 37 7.68 -22.88 15.23
C ALA A 37 8.65 -22.49 14.09
N ARG A 38 8.54 -23.12 12.92
CA ARG A 38 9.36 -22.80 11.75
C ARG A 38 9.00 -21.44 11.13
N GLU A 39 7.74 -21.05 11.17
CA GLU A 39 7.25 -19.76 10.69
C GLU A 39 7.66 -18.61 11.63
N LEU A 40 7.58 -18.83 12.94
CA LEU A 40 8.10 -17.93 13.97
C LEU A 40 9.63 -17.76 13.85
N ALA A 41 10.35 -18.81 13.48
CA ALA A 41 11.80 -18.77 13.24
C ALA A 41 12.16 -18.10 11.90
N ALA A 42 11.35 -18.28 10.86
CA ALA A 42 11.57 -17.66 9.54
C ALA A 42 11.18 -16.17 9.52
N HIS A 43 10.17 -15.78 10.30
CA HIS A 43 9.70 -14.41 10.42
C HIS A 43 9.71 -13.96 11.89
N PRO A 44 10.88 -13.63 12.45
CA PRO A 44 10.99 -13.15 13.84
C PRO A 44 10.17 -11.87 14.11
N GLN A 45 9.74 -11.17 13.05
CA GLN A 45 8.91 -9.97 13.09
C GLN A 45 7.41 -10.28 13.33
N LEU A 46 6.94 -11.50 13.07
CA LEU A 46 5.56 -11.95 13.30
C LEU A 46 5.38 -12.57 14.70
N ALA A 47 6.47 -13.02 15.33
CA ALA A 47 6.47 -13.66 16.66
C ALA A 47 6.31 -12.66 17.81
N ALA A 48 6.90 -11.47 17.67
CA ALA A 48 6.61 -10.36 18.54
C ALA A 48 5.40 -9.65 17.96
N GLY A 49 4.22 -9.88 18.55
CA GLY A 49 3.04 -9.03 18.32
C GLY A 49 3.41 -7.58 18.64
N LYS A 50 4.00 -6.89 17.67
CA LYS A 50 4.39 -5.50 17.77
C LYS A 50 3.11 -4.74 17.48
N PRO A 51 2.50 -4.10 18.49
CA PRO A 51 1.35 -3.27 18.21
C PRO A 51 1.80 -2.22 17.20
N ALA A 52 1.00 -2.03 16.15
CA ALA A 52 1.25 -1.09 15.06
C ALA A 52 1.18 0.39 15.52
N ASP A 53 1.47 0.66 16.79
CA ASP A 53 1.41 1.98 17.42
C ASP A 53 2.59 2.87 16.99
N ASN A 54 3.59 2.31 16.30
CA ASN A 54 4.76 3.02 15.79
C ASN A 54 4.78 3.22 14.27
N ALA A 55 3.67 2.98 13.56
CA ALA A 55 3.64 3.06 12.10
C ALA A 55 3.20 4.44 11.54
N VAL A 56 2.95 5.44 12.39
CA VAL A 56 2.70 6.80 11.93
C VAL A 56 4.04 7.50 11.74
N SER A 57 4.44 7.69 10.48
CA SER A 57 5.71 8.37 10.14
C SER A 57 5.77 9.76 10.79
N ALA A 58 6.98 10.21 11.14
CA ALA A 58 7.19 11.52 11.77
C ALA A 58 6.51 12.66 10.97
N ASN A 59 6.48 12.51 9.65
CA ASN A 59 5.85 13.41 8.68
C ASN A 59 4.34 13.55 8.92
N VAL A 60 3.65 12.44 9.24
CA VAL A 60 2.21 12.44 9.52
C VAL A 60 1.92 13.07 10.89
N LYS A 61 2.77 12.86 11.90
CA LYS A 61 2.64 13.52 13.21
C LYS A 61 2.85 15.04 13.11
N ALA A 62 3.82 15.48 12.32
CA ALA A 62 4.05 16.90 12.06
C ALA A 62 2.85 17.54 11.34
N ALA A 63 2.34 16.88 10.29
CA ALA A 63 1.17 17.36 9.57
C ALA A 63 -0.11 17.41 10.44
N MET A 64 -0.31 16.45 11.35
CA MET A 64 -1.41 16.48 12.33
C MET A 64 -1.33 17.65 13.31
N ALA A 65 -0.12 18.05 13.71
CA ALA A 65 0.08 19.18 14.61
C ALA A 65 -0.27 20.51 13.92
N GLU A 66 -0.02 20.61 12.61
CA GLU A 66 -0.31 21.79 11.80
C GLU A 66 -1.79 21.89 11.41
N TYR A 67 -2.40 20.78 10.98
CA TYR A 67 -3.82 20.73 10.61
C TYR A 67 -4.67 20.17 11.76
N ARG A 68 -4.93 21.00 12.79
CA ARG A 68 -5.81 20.61 13.90
C ARG A 68 -7.21 20.22 13.38
N GLY A 69 -7.58 18.97 13.62
CA GLY A 69 -8.88 18.41 13.24
C GLY A 69 -8.88 17.64 11.90
N ALA A 70 -7.77 17.60 11.17
CA ALA A 70 -7.65 16.76 9.98
C ALA A 70 -7.39 15.30 10.36
N GLN A 71 -8.14 14.38 9.77
CA GLN A 71 -7.96 12.94 9.97
C GLN A 71 -6.96 12.40 8.93
N PRO A 72 -5.91 11.66 9.35
CA PRO A 72 -5.00 11.02 8.40
C PRO A 72 -5.76 9.95 7.61
N VAL A 73 -5.79 10.09 6.29
CA VAL A 73 -6.33 9.06 5.40
C VAL A 73 -5.22 8.61 4.48
N VAL A 74 -4.95 7.30 4.48
CA VAL A 74 -4.05 6.69 3.50
C VAL A 74 -4.87 6.36 2.26
N VAL A 75 -4.64 7.11 1.19
CA VAL A 75 -5.25 6.81 -0.12
C VAL A 75 -4.33 5.83 -0.83
N LEU A 76 -4.78 4.57 -0.94
CA LEU A 76 -4.01 3.48 -1.52
C LEU A 76 -4.04 3.50 -3.05
N ASP A 77 -5.14 3.97 -3.65
CA ASP A 77 -5.31 4.07 -5.09
C ASP A 77 -6.42 5.09 -5.44
N VAL A 78 -6.36 5.66 -6.64
CA VAL A 78 -7.40 6.52 -7.22
C VAL A 78 -8.27 5.67 -8.14
N ASN A 79 -9.39 5.16 -7.61
CA ASN A 79 -10.32 4.34 -8.38
C ASN A 79 -11.12 5.21 -9.37
N MET A 80 -10.61 5.33 -10.59
CA MET A 80 -11.30 5.99 -11.71
C MET A 80 -11.16 5.15 -12.98
N SER A 81 -12.17 5.21 -13.85
CA SER A 81 -12.13 4.56 -15.15
C SER A 81 -11.04 5.19 -16.04
N PHE A 82 -10.46 4.39 -16.95
CA PHE A 82 -9.42 4.84 -17.86
C PHE A 82 -9.82 6.11 -18.64
N SER A 83 -11.08 6.22 -19.05
CA SER A 83 -11.60 7.41 -19.73
C SER A 83 -11.51 8.67 -18.87
N SER A 84 -11.78 8.58 -17.55
CA SER A 84 -11.68 9.72 -16.64
C SER A 84 -10.23 10.19 -16.46
N MET A 85 -9.28 9.24 -16.42
CA MET A 85 -7.85 9.54 -16.34
C MET A 85 -7.36 10.29 -17.59
N VAL A 86 -7.80 9.87 -18.78
CA VAL A 86 -7.44 10.51 -20.05
C VAL A 86 -8.04 11.92 -20.15
N VAL A 87 -9.31 12.08 -19.80
CA VAL A 87 -9.96 13.42 -19.83
C VAL A 87 -9.27 14.38 -18.86
N PHE A 88 -8.82 13.90 -17.69
CA PHE A 88 -8.02 14.70 -16.76
C PHE A 88 -6.69 15.17 -17.38
N MET A 89 -5.95 14.26 -18.01
CA MET A 89 -4.70 14.58 -18.71
C MET A 89 -4.91 15.61 -19.83
N ILE A 90 -5.96 15.44 -20.63
CA ILE A 90 -6.28 16.36 -21.74
C ILE A 90 -6.63 17.76 -21.21
N LYS A 91 -7.45 17.84 -20.17
CA LYS A 91 -7.80 19.13 -19.55
C LYS A 91 -6.56 19.86 -19.03
N TRP A 92 -5.64 19.13 -18.41
CA TRP A 92 -4.37 19.68 -17.95
C TRP A 92 -3.52 20.20 -19.12
N ALA A 93 -3.41 19.44 -20.20
CA ALA A 93 -2.65 19.84 -21.38
C ALA A 93 -3.26 21.07 -22.09
N LEU A 94 -4.59 21.14 -22.21
CA LEU A 94 -5.26 22.29 -22.82
C LEU A 94 -5.18 23.54 -21.93
N ALA A 95 -5.23 23.37 -20.62
CA ALA A 95 -5.08 24.48 -19.66
C ALA A 95 -3.67 25.10 -19.67
N SER A 96 -2.64 24.35 -20.06
CA SER A 96 -1.27 24.90 -20.12
C SER A 96 -1.03 25.81 -21.33
N ILE A 97 -1.83 25.69 -22.40
CA ILE A 97 -1.71 26.53 -23.60
C ILE A 97 -1.87 28.03 -23.29
N PRO A 98 -2.97 28.50 -22.65
CA PRO A 98 -3.10 29.91 -22.29
C PRO A 98 -2.02 30.36 -21.29
N ALA A 99 -1.59 29.51 -20.36
CA ALA A 99 -0.51 29.82 -19.44
C ALA A 99 0.83 30.05 -20.18
N LEU A 100 1.13 29.22 -21.18
CA LEU A 100 2.32 29.36 -22.03
C LEU A 100 2.30 30.66 -22.83
N LEU A 101 1.15 31.05 -23.39
CA LEU A 101 1.03 32.33 -24.12
C LEU A 101 1.30 33.53 -23.21
N ILE A 102 0.77 33.52 -21.98
CA ILE A 102 1.01 34.58 -21.00
C ILE A 102 2.48 34.62 -20.60
N LEU A 103 3.09 33.46 -20.28
CA LEU A 103 4.51 33.38 -19.95
C LEU A 103 5.40 33.86 -21.09
N MET A 104 5.05 33.55 -22.33
CA MET A 104 5.80 33.98 -23.51
C MET A 104 5.69 35.50 -23.70
N GLY A 105 4.50 36.09 -23.50
CA GLY A 105 4.31 37.54 -23.54
C GLY A 105 5.08 38.28 -22.45
N ILE A 106 5.01 37.80 -21.19
CA ILE A 106 5.79 38.37 -20.07
C ILE A 106 7.29 38.20 -20.32
N GLY A 107 7.72 37.04 -20.82
CA GLY A 107 9.11 36.77 -21.16
C GLY A 107 9.67 37.75 -22.19
N ILE A 108 8.94 37.98 -23.29
CA ILE A 108 9.32 38.99 -24.29
C ILE A 108 9.38 40.39 -23.67
N PHE A 109 8.36 40.77 -22.89
CA PHE A 109 8.32 42.08 -22.25
C PHE A 109 9.53 42.31 -21.33
N LEU A 110 9.88 41.32 -20.51
CA LEU A 110 11.03 41.39 -19.60
C LEU A 110 12.36 41.47 -20.37
N VAL A 111 12.52 40.69 -21.44
CA VAL A 111 13.74 40.73 -22.28
C VAL A 111 13.88 42.08 -22.99
N LEU A 112 12.79 42.63 -23.53
CA LEU A 112 12.80 43.94 -24.15
C LEU A 112 13.06 45.05 -23.13
N ALA A 113 12.41 45.02 -21.98
CA ALA A 113 12.60 46.00 -20.91
C ALA A 113 14.03 45.95 -20.33
N ALA A 114 14.59 44.76 -20.12
CA ALA A 114 15.97 44.58 -19.67
C ALA A 114 17.00 44.97 -20.75
N GLY A 115 16.71 44.69 -22.02
CA GLY A 115 17.57 45.06 -23.16
C GLY A 115 17.56 46.56 -23.48
N PHE A 116 16.44 47.27 -23.25
CA PHE A 116 16.34 48.73 -23.41
C PHE A 116 16.75 49.51 -22.15
N GLY A 117 16.57 48.95 -20.94
CA GLY A 117 16.89 49.60 -19.67
C GLY A 117 18.29 49.29 -19.10
N GLY A 118 19.04 48.38 -19.75
CA GLY A 118 20.38 47.94 -19.32
C GLY A 118 21.56 48.54 -20.10
N ARG A 119 21.34 49.60 -20.90
CA ARG A 119 22.38 50.41 -21.54
C ARG A 119 22.40 51.82 -20.99
#